data_AF-A0AAX3TAB5-F1
#
_entry.id   AF-A0AAX3TAB5-F1
#
_cell.length_a   1.000
_cell.length_b   1.000
_cell.length_c   1.000
_cell.angle_alpha   90.00
_cell.angle_beta   90.00
_cell.angle_gamma   90.00
#
_symmetry.space_group_name_H-M   'P 1'
#
loop_
_entity.id
_entity.type
_entity.pdbx_description
1 polymer ?
#
loop_
_entity_poly.entity_id
_entity_poly.type
_entity_poly.pdbx_seq_one_letter_code
_entity_poly.pdbx_strand_id
1 'polypeptide(L)'
;MGETPGPEDRQDDETPDDAALLPPNPTQGDGPTGDDWEAHAASVEFTDDFDEDAELHELVDDETNRVTTWISQRATAATGRFRQTAHELRQTLAGEASAKAAVDSLRSRPTAEIPGEPRRDLTAAAFFDVDNTLVQGASIVHFARGLAARKYFTYGDIMDFAWTQAKFRITGKENARDVAEGREKALSFIAGKPTSELVELGEEIFDDYIADKIWPGTRALAQRHLDAGQQVWLVTATPVELAQTIADRLGLTGALGTVAESVDGVFTGRLVGDILHGPGKAHAVRALAIREGLNLKRCTAYSDSHNDVPMLSLVGRAVAINPDTDLRDVAKVRGWEMYDFRTARKAAKYGAGTAIVLGAAGGGAAAAARFLRQR
;
A
#
# COMPACT_ATOMS: atom_id res chain seq x y z
N MET A 1 -50.71 43.73 -5.15
CA MET A 1 -50.26 44.53 -3.99
C MET A 1 -49.09 43.75 -3.42
N GLY A 2 -47.84 43.97 -3.86
CA GLY A 2 -47.00 45.14 -3.54
C GLY A 2 -46.27 44.80 -2.22
N GLU A 3 -44.94 44.80 -2.07
CA GLU A 3 -43.84 45.40 -2.82
C GLU A 3 -42.53 44.61 -2.56
N THR A 4 -41.66 44.60 -3.57
CA THR A 4 -40.21 44.35 -3.49
C THR A 4 -39.48 45.58 -2.98
N PRO A 5 -38.34 45.47 -2.27
CA PRO A 5 -37.33 46.52 -2.25
C PRO A 5 -36.23 46.20 -3.26
N GLY A 6 -36.01 47.14 -4.19
CA GLY A 6 -34.83 47.21 -5.05
C GLY A 6 -33.62 47.83 -4.33
N PRO A 7 -32.46 47.88 -4.99
CA PRO A 7 -31.17 48.21 -4.40
C PRO A 7 -30.91 49.73 -4.42
N GLU A 8 -30.27 50.26 -3.38
CA GLU A 8 -29.77 51.64 -3.34
C GLU A 8 -28.24 51.72 -3.50
N ASP A 9 -27.86 52.81 -4.15
CA ASP A 9 -26.60 53.20 -4.75
C ASP A 9 -25.51 53.68 -3.75
N ARG A 10 -24.26 53.44 -4.15
CA ARG A 10 -23.03 54.27 -4.14
C ARG A 10 -22.84 55.42 -3.13
N GLN A 11 -21.65 55.38 -2.50
CA GLN A 11 -20.61 56.44 -2.45
C GLN A 11 -19.34 55.78 -1.88
N ASP A 12 -18.25 55.64 -2.63
CA ASP A 12 -17.19 56.65 -2.92
C ASP A 12 -16.39 57.03 -1.66
N ASP A 13 -15.21 56.42 -1.50
CA ASP A 13 -14.07 57.07 -0.82
C ASP A 13 -12.77 56.71 -1.55
N GLU A 14 -12.01 57.74 -1.88
CA GLU A 14 -10.87 57.77 -2.78
C GLU A 14 -9.55 57.98 -1.99
N THR A 15 -8.54 57.17 -2.32
CA THR A 15 -7.07 57.45 -2.35
C THR A 15 -6.27 57.48 -1.03
N PRO A 16 -4.90 57.36 -1.05
CA PRO A 16 -3.98 57.20 -2.20
C PRO A 16 -2.91 56.08 -2.08
N ASP A 17 -2.27 55.84 -3.24
CA ASP A 17 -0.89 55.40 -3.53
C ASP A 17 -0.01 54.81 -2.41
N ASP A 18 0.51 53.61 -2.68
CA ASP A 18 1.92 53.29 -2.39
C ASP A 18 2.50 52.40 -3.50
N ALA A 19 3.34 53.02 -4.32
CA ALA A 19 4.09 52.41 -5.40
C ALA A 19 5.57 52.25 -5.02
N ALA A 20 6.18 51.25 -5.66
CA ALA A 20 7.62 51.00 -5.84
C ALA A 20 8.35 50.18 -4.76
N LEU A 21 8.85 49.00 -5.19
CA LEU A 21 10.27 48.82 -5.57
C LEU A 21 10.54 47.34 -5.94
N LEU A 22 10.55 47.04 -7.24
CA LEU A 22 11.23 45.88 -7.81
C LEU A 22 12.45 46.41 -8.60
N PRO A 23 13.67 45.90 -8.40
CA PRO A 23 14.81 46.32 -9.20
C PRO A 23 14.85 45.63 -10.59
N PRO A 24 15.44 46.30 -11.60
CA PRO A 24 15.35 45.91 -13.00
C PRO A 24 16.39 44.87 -13.46
N ASN A 25 16.06 44.26 -14.58
CA ASN A 25 16.81 43.28 -15.37
C ASN A 25 17.95 43.96 -16.18
N PRO A 26 19.19 43.44 -16.20
CA PRO A 26 20.23 43.95 -17.09
C PRO A 26 20.34 43.13 -18.39
N THR A 27 20.13 43.80 -19.52
CA THR A 27 20.52 43.34 -20.87
C THR A 27 22.01 43.61 -21.15
N GLN A 28 22.65 42.62 -21.79
CA GLN A 28 23.75 42.67 -22.76
C GLN A 28 25.00 43.55 -22.50
N GLY A 29 26.16 42.89 -22.47
CA GLY A 29 27.49 43.48 -22.69
C GLY A 29 28.49 42.40 -23.11
N ASP A 30 29.08 42.57 -24.29
CA ASP A 30 30.12 41.74 -24.90
C ASP A 30 31.40 41.60 -24.06
N GLY A 31 32.03 40.42 -24.08
CA GLY A 31 33.36 40.14 -23.52
C GLY A 31 33.82 38.69 -23.80
N PRO A 32 35.13 38.42 -23.93
CA PRO A 32 35.70 37.82 -25.15
C PRO A 32 35.82 36.28 -25.16
N THR A 33 36.03 35.82 -26.39
CA THR A 33 36.30 34.47 -26.89
C THR A 33 37.47 33.75 -26.22
N GLY A 34 37.38 32.41 -26.20
CA GLY A 34 38.40 31.50 -25.70
C GLY A 34 39.75 31.55 -26.42
N ASP A 35 40.64 30.72 -25.87
CA ASP A 35 42.04 30.44 -26.21
C ASP A 35 43.06 31.42 -25.60
N ASP A 36 43.74 31.00 -24.50
CA ASP A 36 45.21 31.10 -24.33
C ASP A 36 45.72 30.50 -22.98
N TRP A 37 45.53 29.19 -22.75
CA TRP A 37 46.05 28.51 -21.54
C TRP A 37 47.46 27.93 -21.70
N GLU A 38 48.11 28.11 -22.86
CA GLU A 38 49.46 27.60 -23.14
C GLU A 38 50.59 28.64 -22.91
N ALA A 39 50.28 29.91 -22.66
CA ALA A 39 51.30 30.96 -22.52
C ALA A 39 51.76 31.27 -21.08
N HIS A 40 51.16 30.67 -20.03
CA HIS A 40 51.54 30.93 -18.62
C HIS A 40 52.46 29.90 -17.97
N ALA A 41 52.78 28.80 -18.65
CA ALA A 41 53.60 27.71 -18.10
C ALA A 41 55.12 27.89 -18.34
N ALA A 42 55.57 28.98 -18.95
CA ALA A 42 56.96 29.16 -19.38
C ALA A 42 57.57 30.49 -18.93
N SER A 43 57.54 30.81 -17.63
CA SER A 43 58.43 31.84 -17.06
C SER A 43 58.42 31.85 -15.52
N VAL A 44 59.02 30.87 -14.86
CA VAL A 44 59.62 31.09 -13.53
C VAL A 44 60.86 30.20 -13.38
N GLU A 45 62.03 30.82 -13.35
CA GLU A 45 63.33 30.21 -13.06
C GLU A 45 63.45 29.87 -11.57
N PHE A 46 64.04 28.71 -11.29
CA PHE A 46 64.27 28.15 -9.96
C PHE A 46 65.68 28.55 -9.47
N THR A 47 65.78 29.16 -8.28
CA THR A 47 67.05 29.37 -7.58
C THR A 47 67.04 28.59 -6.26
N ASP A 48 67.98 27.64 -6.15
CA ASP A 48 68.32 26.89 -4.95
C ASP A 48 68.89 27.80 -3.85
N ASP A 49 68.33 27.71 -2.65
CA ASP A 49 69.07 27.66 -1.37
C ASP A 49 68.05 27.70 -0.20
N PHE A 50 67.87 26.56 0.50
CA PHE A 50 67.84 26.42 1.98
C PHE A 50 67.22 25.07 2.41
N ASP A 51 68.03 24.26 3.11
CA ASP A 51 67.66 22.98 3.74
C ASP A 51 66.68 23.17 4.92
N GLU A 52 65.41 22.76 4.76
CA GLU A 52 64.47 22.55 5.89
C GLU A 52 63.34 21.51 5.59
N ASP A 53 63.59 20.53 4.70
CA ASP A 53 62.55 19.64 4.15
C ASP A 53 62.35 18.30 4.90
N ALA A 54 63.03 18.03 6.01
CA ALA A 54 62.94 16.71 6.66
C ALA A 54 61.80 16.60 7.71
N GLU A 55 61.45 17.67 8.44
CA GLU A 55 60.44 17.61 9.52
C GLU A 55 59.04 18.08 9.09
N LEU A 56 58.91 18.85 8.00
CA LEU A 56 57.60 19.26 7.46
C LEU A 56 56.95 18.16 6.61
N HIS A 57 57.73 17.33 5.93
CA HIS A 57 57.21 16.23 5.13
C HIS A 57 56.58 15.10 5.96
N GLU A 58 57.07 14.86 7.19
CA GLU A 58 56.53 13.80 8.05
C GLU A 58 55.20 14.22 8.75
N LEU A 59 55.01 15.52 9.04
CA LEU A 59 53.77 16.05 9.62
C LEU A 59 52.66 16.26 8.57
N VAL A 60 53.03 16.67 7.35
CA VAL A 60 52.08 16.84 6.24
C VAL A 60 51.57 15.49 5.72
N ASP A 61 52.40 14.44 5.73
CA ASP A 61 51.98 13.09 5.34
C ASP A 61 51.07 12.42 6.37
N ASP A 62 51.25 12.65 7.68
CA ASP A 62 50.34 12.11 8.72
C ASP A 62 48.97 12.81 8.68
N GLU A 63 48.93 14.14 8.53
CA GLU A 63 47.66 14.88 8.44
C GLU A 63 46.92 14.57 7.14
N THR A 64 47.64 14.48 6.01
CA THR A 64 47.06 14.09 4.72
C THR A 64 46.57 12.64 4.74
N ASN A 65 47.30 11.71 5.37
CA ASN A 65 46.81 10.34 5.55
C ASN A 65 45.62 10.26 6.51
N ARG A 66 45.56 11.09 7.56
CA ARG A 66 44.42 11.13 8.50
C ARG A 66 43.19 11.73 7.84
N VAL A 67 43.32 12.78 7.03
CA VAL A 67 42.22 13.37 6.26
C VAL A 67 41.77 12.40 5.16
N THR A 68 42.69 11.76 4.45
CA THR A 68 42.36 10.76 3.42
C THR A 68 41.70 9.52 4.03
N THR A 69 42.15 9.07 5.19
CA THR A 69 41.53 7.97 5.95
C THR A 69 40.18 8.38 6.49
N TRP A 70 40.01 9.61 6.97
CA TRP A 70 38.72 10.14 7.45
C TRP A 70 37.72 10.32 6.31
N ILE A 71 38.13 10.85 5.16
CA ILE A 71 37.32 10.96 3.94
C ILE A 71 36.98 9.56 3.43
N SER A 72 37.91 8.62 3.41
CA SER A 72 37.68 7.24 2.97
C SER A 72 36.76 6.49 3.93
N GLN A 73 36.92 6.65 5.24
CA GLN A 73 36.04 6.07 6.25
C GLN A 73 34.64 6.70 6.21
N ARG A 74 34.51 8.01 5.98
CA ARG A 74 33.20 8.67 5.76
C ARG A 74 32.58 8.30 4.43
N ALA A 75 33.34 8.18 3.35
CA ALA A 75 32.87 7.74 2.05
C ALA A 75 32.43 6.27 2.10
N THR A 76 33.11 5.42 2.87
CA THR A 76 32.73 4.02 3.10
C THR A 76 31.52 3.92 4.05
N ALA A 77 31.45 4.77 5.09
CA ALA A 77 30.30 4.86 6.00
C ALA A 77 29.08 5.60 5.42
N ALA A 78 29.26 6.35 4.33
CA ALA A 78 28.20 6.98 3.54
C ALA A 78 27.73 6.03 2.44
N THR A 79 28.62 5.32 1.76
CA THR A 79 28.26 4.32 0.73
C THR A 79 27.54 3.10 1.32
N GLY A 80 27.79 2.75 2.60
CA GLY A 80 27.00 1.76 3.32
C GLY A 80 25.55 2.16 3.62
N ARG A 81 25.22 3.46 3.59
CA ARG A 81 23.86 3.98 3.87
C ARG A 81 22.96 4.14 2.64
N PHE A 82 23.51 4.01 1.43
CA PHE A 82 22.79 4.26 0.18
C PHE A 82 22.63 3.03 -0.72
N ARG A 83 23.19 1.86 -0.37
CA ARG A 83 22.87 0.62 -1.08
C ARG A 83 21.60 0.01 -0.48
N GLN A 84 20.46 0.34 -1.08
CA GLN A 84 19.27 -0.50 -0.92
C GLN A 84 19.65 -1.93 -1.28
N THR A 85 19.28 -2.87 -0.43
CA THR A 85 19.41 -4.29 -0.75
C THR A 85 18.53 -4.61 -1.96
N ALA A 86 18.90 -5.66 -2.71
CA ALA A 86 18.08 -6.11 -3.84
C ALA A 86 16.64 -6.48 -3.41
N HIS A 87 16.42 -6.85 -2.14
CA HIS A 87 15.09 -7.06 -1.59
C HIS A 87 14.33 -5.74 -1.42
N GLU A 88 14.92 -4.72 -0.80
CA GLU A 88 14.30 -3.40 -0.63
C GLU A 88 13.97 -2.74 -1.98
N LEU A 89 14.85 -2.88 -2.97
CA LEU A 89 14.59 -2.37 -4.31
C LEU A 89 13.38 -3.07 -4.95
N ARG A 90 13.28 -4.40 -4.84
CA ARG A 90 12.12 -5.15 -5.36
C ARG A 90 10.82 -4.77 -4.65
N GLN A 91 10.86 -4.53 -3.34
CA GLN A 91 9.71 -4.04 -2.57
C GLN A 91 9.28 -2.63 -2.99
N THR A 92 10.24 -1.76 -3.28
CA THR A 92 9.98 -0.41 -3.81
C THR A 92 9.34 -0.47 -5.19
N LEU A 93 9.90 -1.30 -6.10
CA LEU A 93 9.35 -1.52 -7.44
C LEU A 93 7.93 -2.12 -7.39
N ALA A 94 7.68 -3.07 -6.49
CA ALA A 94 6.36 -3.63 -6.26
C ALA A 94 5.35 -2.54 -5.86
N GLY A 95 5.76 -1.67 -4.93
CA GLY A 95 4.95 -0.57 -4.44
C GLY A 95 4.60 0.44 -5.54
N GLU A 96 5.58 0.88 -6.31
CA GLU A 96 5.39 1.81 -7.43
C GLU A 96 4.51 1.22 -8.54
N ALA A 97 4.75 -0.04 -8.91
CA ALA A 97 3.96 -0.73 -9.91
C ALA A 97 2.49 -0.85 -9.48
N SER A 98 2.27 -1.22 -8.21
CA SER A 98 0.93 -1.34 -7.64
C SER A 98 0.20 0.01 -7.63
N ALA A 99 0.87 1.08 -7.18
CA ALA A 99 0.31 2.43 -7.18
C ALA A 99 0.00 2.94 -8.58
N LYS A 100 0.87 2.66 -9.55
CA LYS A 100 0.62 2.98 -10.96
C LYS A 100 -0.62 2.24 -11.49
N ALA A 101 -0.70 0.93 -11.28
CA ALA A 101 -1.83 0.12 -11.74
C ALA A 101 -3.16 0.59 -11.10
N ALA A 102 -3.14 0.97 -9.82
CA ALA A 102 -4.29 1.51 -9.11
C ALA A 102 -4.80 2.83 -9.71
N VAL A 103 -3.89 3.76 -10.00
CA VAL A 103 -4.22 5.06 -10.61
C VAL A 103 -4.67 4.91 -12.06
N ASP A 104 -4.02 4.03 -12.84
CA ASP A 104 -4.42 3.76 -14.21
C ASP A 104 -5.84 3.15 -14.26
N SER A 105 -6.16 2.24 -13.34
CA SER A 105 -7.51 1.68 -13.17
C SER A 105 -8.53 2.73 -12.75
N LEU A 106 -8.18 3.63 -11.81
CA LEU A 106 -9.09 4.72 -11.41
C LEU A 106 -9.40 5.67 -12.58
N ARG A 107 -8.40 5.99 -13.40
CA ARG A 107 -8.54 6.91 -14.55
C ARG A 107 -9.31 6.31 -15.73
N SER A 108 -9.33 4.99 -15.88
CA SER A 108 -10.09 4.33 -16.95
C SER A 108 -11.59 4.22 -16.63
N ARG A 109 -11.99 4.47 -15.37
CA ARG A 109 -13.41 4.45 -14.98
C ARG A 109 -14.17 5.62 -15.59
N PRO A 110 -15.39 5.39 -16.10
CA PRO A 110 -16.27 6.48 -16.51
C PRO A 110 -16.51 7.43 -15.33
N THR A 111 -16.28 8.73 -15.53
CA THR A 111 -16.63 9.73 -14.52
C THR A 111 -18.15 9.87 -14.51
N ALA A 112 -18.82 9.15 -13.60
CA ALA A 112 -20.22 9.40 -13.31
C ALA A 112 -20.28 10.64 -12.41
N GLU A 113 -20.67 11.79 -12.95
CA GLU A 113 -21.13 12.90 -12.12
C GLU A 113 -22.44 12.47 -11.45
N ILE A 114 -22.39 12.15 -10.16
CA ILE A 114 -23.60 11.88 -9.37
C ILE A 114 -23.98 13.20 -8.67
N PRO A 115 -25.09 13.86 -9.09
CA PRO A 115 -25.51 15.11 -8.48
C PRO A 115 -25.82 14.90 -6.99
N GLY A 116 -25.18 15.67 -6.11
CA GLY A 116 -25.40 15.61 -4.66
C GLY A 116 -24.38 14.81 -3.86
N GLU A 117 -23.27 14.36 -4.46
CA GLU A 117 -22.18 13.76 -3.69
C GLU A 117 -21.63 14.73 -2.62
N PRO A 118 -21.32 14.25 -1.41
CA PRO A 118 -20.64 15.05 -0.40
C PRO A 118 -19.33 15.59 -0.98
N ARG A 119 -18.95 16.80 -0.55
CA ARG A 119 -17.69 17.43 -0.97
C ARG A 119 -16.54 16.47 -0.65
N ARG A 120 -15.94 15.90 -1.70
CA ARG A 120 -14.85 14.93 -1.57
C ARG A 120 -13.70 15.56 -0.78
N ASP A 121 -13.26 14.89 0.29
CA ASP A 121 -12.00 15.20 0.95
C ASP A 121 -10.87 14.59 0.12
N LEU A 122 -10.44 15.33 -0.89
CA LEU A 122 -9.43 14.89 -1.86
C LEU A 122 -8.05 14.66 -1.24
N THR A 123 -7.85 15.00 0.04
CA THR A 123 -6.56 14.92 0.72
C THR A 123 -6.48 13.80 1.76
N ALA A 124 -7.56 13.06 1.98
CA ALA A 124 -7.61 11.98 2.96
C ALA A 124 -8.09 10.67 2.32
N ALA A 125 -7.55 9.57 2.84
CA ALA A 125 -7.89 8.23 2.39
C ALA A 125 -7.91 7.23 3.54
N ALA A 126 -8.59 6.10 3.32
CA ALA A 126 -8.53 4.94 4.17
C ALA A 126 -7.96 3.75 3.40
N PHE A 127 -6.94 3.12 3.98
CA PHE A 127 -6.24 1.96 3.42
C PHE A 127 -6.64 0.72 4.20
N PHE A 128 -7.21 -0.27 3.52
CA PHE A 128 -7.64 -1.53 4.13
C PHE A 128 -6.82 -2.68 3.60
N ASP A 129 -6.16 -3.40 4.50
CA ASP A 129 -5.77 -4.76 4.18
C ASP A 129 -7.01 -5.63 3.89
N VAL A 130 -6.80 -6.72 3.13
CA VAL A 130 -7.88 -7.58 2.65
C VAL A 130 -8.00 -8.84 3.50
N ASP A 131 -6.92 -9.62 3.59
CA ASP A 131 -6.94 -10.96 4.18
C ASP A 131 -7.12 -10.89 5.69
N ASN A 132 -8.11 -11.59 6.24
CA ASN A 132 -8.55 -11.52 7.65
C ASN A 132 -8.99 -10.13 8.18
N THR A 133 -8.70 -9.05 7.46
CA THR A 133 -9.09 -7.68 7.76
C THR A 133 -10.47 -7.34 7.18
N LEU A 134 -10.61 -7.35 5.86
CA LEU A 134 -11.87 -7.10 5.15
C LEU A 134 -12.60 -8.41 4.83
N VAL A 135 -11.85 -9.42 4.38
CA VAL A 135 -12.33 -10.74 3.99
C VAL A 135 -11.93 -11.76 5.06
N GLN A 136 -12.79 -12.72 5.36
CA GLN A 136 -12.49 -13.80 6.29
C GLN A 136 -11.56 -14.83 5.64
N GLY A 137 -10.37 -15.02 6.22
CA GLY A 137 -9.34 -15.88 5.65
C GLY A 137 -8.64 -15.23 4.46
N ALA A 138 -7.78 -16.01 3.81
CA ALA A 138 -7.01 -15.55 2.66
C ALA A 138 -7.84 -15.56 1.37
N SER A 139 -7.99 -14.42 0.71
CA SER A 139 -8.67 -14.24 -0.57
C SER A 139 -8.06 -15.10 -1.66
N ILE A 140 -6.72 -15.28 -1.69
CA ILE A 140 -6.07 -16.16 -2.66
C ILE A 140 -6.52 -17.62 -2.53
N VAL A 141 -6.87 -18.07 -1.32
CA VAL A 141 -7.38 -19.43 -1.09
C VAL A 141 -8.82 -19.55 -1.59
N HIS A 142 -9.65 -18.53 -1.38
CA HIS A 142 -11.01 -18.49 -1.96
C HIS A 142 -10.94 -18.46 -3.49
N PHE A 143 -10.00 -17.69 -4.04
CA PHE A 143 -9.77 -17.62 -5.47
C PHE A 143 -9.33 -18.97 -6.05
N ALA A 144 -8.32 -19.61 -5.45
CA ALA A 144 -7.86 -20.93 -5.86
C ALA A 144 -8.98 -21.99 -5.80
N ARG A 145 -9.86 -21.93 -4.80
CA ARG A 145 -11.06 -22.79 -4.72
C ARG A 145 -12.04 -22.52 -5.85
N GLY A 146 -12.28 -21.26 -6.17
CA GLY A 146 -13.13 -20.85 -7.28
C GLY A 146 -12.61 -21.33 -8.64
N LEU A 147 -11.30 -21.23 -8.87
CA LEU A 147 -10.63 -21.76 -10.06
C LEU A 147 -10.73 -23.29 -10.14
N ALA A 148 -10.50 -23.99 -9.03
CA ALA A 148 -10.60 -25.45 -8.98
C ALA A 148 -12.02 -25.95 -9.29
N ALA A 149 -13.05 -25.28 -8.76
CA ALA A 149 -14.46 -25.61 -9.04
C ALA A 149 -14.81 -25.47 -10.52
N ARG A 150 -14.13 -24.56 -11.23
CA ARG A 150 -14.27 -24.32 -12.68
C ARG A 150 -13.39 -25.20 -13.55
N LYS A 151 -12.67 -26.17 -12.97
CA LYS A 151 -11.69 -27.04 -13.67
C LYS A 151 -10.65 -26.24 -14.44
N TYR A 152 -10.29 -25.08 -13.92
CA TYR A 152 -9.33 -24.17 -14.55
C TYR A 152 -7.91 -24.75 -14.57
N PHE A 153 -7.58 -25.58 -13.58
CA PHE A 153 -6.33 -26.33 -13.55
C PHE A 153 -6.42 -27.59 -14.40
N THR A 154 -5.39 -27.85 -15.20
CA THR A 154 -5.27 -29.13 -15.91
C THR A 154 -4.95 -30.25 -14.93
N TYR A 155 -5.17 -31.51 -15.34
CA TYR A 155 -4.81 -32.65 -14.50
C TYR A 155 -3.30 -32.71 -14.19
N GLY A 156 -2.46 -32.23 -15.11
CA GLY A 156 -1.01 -32.10 -14.90
C GLY A 156 -0.66 -31.09 -13.80
N ASP A 157 -1.32 -29.94 -13.80
CA ASP A 157 -1.12 -28.88 -12.80
C ASP A 157 -1.44 -29.35 -11.38
N ILE A 158 -2.53 -30.10 -11.23
CA ILE A 158 -2.97 -30.67 -9.95
C ILE A 158 -1.97 -31.72 -9.46
N MET A 159 -1.44 -32.57 -10.36
CA MET A 159 -0.47 -33.59 -10.03
C MET A 159 0.87 -33.00 -9.59
N ASP A 160 1.35 -31.96 -10.26
CA ASP A 160 2.58 -31.25 -9.90
C ASP A 160 2.46 -30.53 -8.55
N PHE A 161 1.29 -29.97 -8.25
CA PHE A 161 1.00 -29.38 -6.95
C PHE A 161 0.98 -30.43 -5.84
N ALA A 162 0.29 -31.56 -6.06
CA ALA A 162 0.24 -32.68 -5.12
C ALA A 162 1.64 -33.25 -4.83
N TRP A 163 2.47 -33.37 -5.88
CA TRP A 163 3.86 -33.81 -5.74
C TRP A 163 4.71 -32.82 -4.94
N THR A 164 4.57 -31.52 -5.22
CA THR A 164 5.29 -30.46 -4.49
C THR A 164 4.89 -30.45 -3.00
N GLN A 165 3.60 -30.61 -2.69
CA GLN A 165 3.11 -30.70 -1.30
C GLN A 165 3.54 -31.99 -0.60
N ALA A 166 3.56 -33.13 -1.30
CA ALA A 166 4.06 -34.39 -0.76
C ALA A 166 5.56 -34.31 -0.46
N LYS A 167 6.36 -33.76 -1.39
CA LYS A 167 7.78 -33.48 -1.21
C LYS A 167 8.00 -32.59 0.01
N PHE A 168 7.23 -31.50 0.14
CA PHE A 168 7.31 -30.58 1.28
C PHE A 168 7.09 -31.27 2.63
N ARG A 169 6.04 -32.10 2.74
CA ARG A 169 5.76 -32.88 3.96
C ARG A 169 6.88 -33.86 4.32
N ILE A 170 7.63 -34.34 3.32
CA ILE A 170 8.74 -35.28 3.49
C ILE A 170 10.04 -34.55 3.83
N THR A 171 10.32 -33.40 3.21
CA THR A 171 11.61 -32.69 3.35
C THR A 171 11.63 -31.64 4.45
N GLY A 172 10.47 -31.15 4.93
CA GLY A 172 10.30 -30.39 6.18
C GLY A 172 11.12 -29.10 6.33
N LYS A 173 11.76 -28.59 5.27
CA LYS A 173 12.59 -27.39 5.29
C LYS A 173 12.05 -26.40 4.27
N GLU A 174 11.64 -25.22 4.75
CA GLU A 174 11.47 -24.03 3.92
C GLU A 174 12.81 -23.28 3.87
N ASN A 175 13.46 -23.26 2.72
CA ASN A 175 14.50 -22.29 2.41
C ASN A 175 13.91 -21.16 1.57
N ALA A 176 14.58 -20.01 1.51
CA ALA A 176 14.20 -18.90 0.64
C ALA A 176 14.05 -19.29 -0.85
N ARG A 177 14.72 -20.39 -1.27
CA ARG A 177 14.57 -21.00 -2.60
C ARG A 177 13.20 -21.64 -2.80
N ASP A 178 12.64 -22.29 -1.79
CA ASP A 178 11.33 -22.98 -1.88
C ASP A 178 10.18 -21.97 -1.98
N VAL A 179 10.30 -20.81 -1.32
CA VAL A 179 9.34 -19.70 -1.45
C VAL A 179 9.41 -19.05 -2.83
N ALA A 180 10.62 -18.86 -3.37
CA ALA A 180 10.81 -18.34 -4.73
C ALA A 180 10.27 -19.31 -5.80
N GLU A 181 10.55 -20.61 -5.67
CA GLU A 181 10.02 -21.67 -6.55
C GLU A 181 8.49 -21.77 -6.47
N GLY A 182 7.90 -21.67 -5.27
CA GLY A 182 6.45 -21.69 -5.08
C GLY A 182 5.76 -20.49 -5.73
N ARG A 183 6.38 -19.31 -5.66
CA ARG A 183 5.92 -18.08 -6.32
C ARG A 183 6.00 -18.18 -7.84
N GLU A 184 7.11 -18.67 -8.37
CA GLU A 184 7.31 -18.84 -9.81
C GLU A 184 6.31 -19.86 -10.39
N LYS A 185 6.08 -20.97 -9.69
CA LYS A 185 5.04 -21.95 -10.06
C LYS A 185 3.63 -21.39 -10.00
N ALA A 186 3.31 -20.53 -9.03
CA ALA A 186 1.99 -19.90 -8.99
C ALA A 186 1.76 -18.99 -10.20
N LEU A 187 2.81 -18.29 -10.66
CA LEU A 187 2.74 -17.40 -11.82
C LEU A 187 2.77 -18.14 -13.16
N SER A 188 3.39 -19.32 -13.24
CA SER A 188 3.39 -20.10 -14.47
C SER A 188 1.98 -20.52 -14.91
N PHE A 189 1.03 -20.64 -13.98
CA PHE A 189 -0.37 -20.94 -14.32
C PHE A 189 -1.09 -19.81 -15.05
N ILE A 190 -0.65 -18.56 -14.85
CA ILE A 190 -1.24 -17.40 -15.53
C ILE A 190 -0.41 -16.98 -16.76
N ALA A 191 0.81 -17.51 -16.92
CA ALA A 191 1.68 -17.17 -18.05
C ALA A 191 1.03 -17.51 -19.39
N GLY A 192 1.10 -16.56 -20.34
CA GLY A 192 0.52 -16.69 -21.68
C GLY A 192 -0.99 -16.49 -21.74
N LYS A 193 -1.66 -16.20 -20.62
CA LYS A 193 -3.10 -15.92 -20.59
C LYS A 193 -3.38 -14.42 -20.64
N PRO A 194 -4.49 -14.00 -21.27
CA PRO A 194 -4.91 -12.61 -21.27
C PRO A 194 -5.26 -12.13 -19.86
N THR A 195 -4.94 -10.88 -19.54
CA THR A 195 -5.26 -10.27 -18.24
C THR A 195 -6.77 -10.19 -18.01
N SER A 196 -7.55 -10.01 -19.08
CA SER A 196 -9.02 -9.97 -19.03
C SER A 196 -9.64 -11.27 -18.51
N GLU A 197 -9.06 -12.44 -18.84
CA GLU A 197 -9.54 -13.74 -18.36
C GLU A 197 -9.45 -13.82 -16.82
N LEU A 198 -8.39 -13.26 -16.22
CA LEU A 198 -8.25 -13.23 -14.76
C LEU A 198 -9.27 -12.29 -14.10
N VAL A 199 -9.58 -11.17 -14.74
CA VAL A 199 -10.62 -10.22 -14.27
C VAL A 199 -12.00 -10.87 -14.31
N GLU A 200 -12.36 -11.51 -15.42
CA GLU A 200 -13.64 -12.22 -15.60
C GLU A 200 -13.79 -13.33 -14.54
N LEU A 201 -12.77 -14.16 -14.35
CA LEU A 201 -12.77 -15.19 -13.30
C LEU A 201 -12.84 -14.57 -11.91
N GLY A 202 -12.16 -13.45 -11.68
CA GLY A 202 -12.21 -12.70 -10.44
C GLY A 202 -13.62 -12.26 -10.08
N GLU A 203 -14.36 -11.73 -11.06
CA GLU A 203 -15.74 -11.27 -10.89
C GLU A 203 -16.69 -12.40 -10.52
N GLU A 204 -16.64 -13.52 -11.23
CA GLU A 204 -17.50 -14.67 -10.92
C GLU A 204 -17.15 -15.28 -9.56
N ILE A 205 -15.86 -15.43 -9.26
CA ILE A 205 -15.41 -16.02 -7.99
C ILE A 205 -15.73 -15.10 -6.81
N PHE A 206 -15.73 -13.78 -7.01
CA PHE A 206 -16.16 -12.85 -5.99
C PHE A 206 -17.60 -13.15 -5.55
N ASP A 207 -18.51 -13.27 -6.52
CA ASP A 207 -19.94 -13.48 -6.27
C ASP A 207 -20.20 -14.83 -5.57
N ASP A 208 -19.50 -15.89 -6.00
CA ASP A 208 -19.71 -17.24 -5.46
C ASP A 208 -19.05 -17.49 -4.09
N TYR A 209 -17.85 -16.91 -3.85
CA TYR A 209 -16.99 -17.32 -2.74
C TYR A 209 -16.55 -16.20 -1.80
N ILE A 210 -16.48 -14.94 -2.25
CA ILE A 210 -15.89 -13.84 -1.47
C ILE A 210 -16.97 -12.98 -0.81
N ALA A 211 -18.09 -12.70 -1.49
CA ALA A 211 -19.14 -11.79 -1.00
C ALA A 211 -19.60 -12.12 0.43
N ASP A 212 -19.91 -13.39 0.70
CA ASP A 212 -20.35 -13.89 2.02
C ASP A 212 -19.23 -13.94 3.09
N LYS A 213 -17.98 -13.69 2.69
CA LYS A 213 -16.81 -13.72 3.58
C LYS A 213 -16.39 -12.33 4.02
N ILE A 214 -17.03 -11.28 3.55
CA ILE A 214 -16.71 -9.92 4.00
C ILE A 214 -17.14 -9.73 5.45
N TRP A 215 -16.28 -9.14 6.26
CA TRP A 215 -16.62 -8.74 7.62
C TRP A 215 -17.58 -7.54 7.58
N PRO A 216 -18.83 -7.67 8.09
CA PRO A 216 -19.78 -6.55 8.07
C PRO A 216 -19.27 -5.33 8.84
N GLY A 217 -18.54 -5.56 9.93
CA GLY A 217 -17.90 -4.51 10.72
C GLY A 217 -16.84 -3.74 9.92
N THR A 218 -15.96 -4.43 9.20
CA THR A 218 -14.95 -3.78 8.36
C THR A 218 -15.58 -3.06 7.16
N ARG A 219 -16.62 -3.64 6.55
CA ARG A 219 -17.39 -2.95 5.50
C ARG A 219 -18.04 -1.66 6.00
N ALA A 220 -18.60 -1.66 7.22
CA ALA A 220 -19.16 -0.47 7.81
C ALA A 220 -18.08 0.61 8.06
N LEU A 221 -16.85 0.21 8.45
CA LEU A 221 -15.72 1.13 8.56
C LEU A 221 -15.39 1.79 7.21
N ALA A 222 -15.31 1.01 6.13
CA ALA A 222 -15.09 1.52 4.78
C ALA A 222 -16.21 2.50 4.36
N GLN A 223 -17.47 2.15 4.62
CA GLN A 223 -18.61 3.01 4.29
C GLN A 223 -18.54 4.36 5.01
N ARG A 224 -18.15 4.39 6.29
CA ARG A 224 -17.98 5.67 7.02
C ARG A 224 -16.96 6.61 6.38
N HIS A 225 -15.91 6.06 5.76
CA HIS A 225 -14.93 6.86 5.02
C HIS A 225 -15.50 7.40 3.72
N LEU A 226 -16.23 6.57 2.97
CA LEU A 226 -16.94 7.00 1.76
C LEU A 226 -17.98 8.09 2.05
N ASP A 227 -18.78 7.91 3.12
CA ASP A 227 -19.79 8.88 3.55
C ASP A 227 -19.16 10.22 3.98
N ALA A 228 -17.90 10.19 4.45
CA ALA A 228 -17.11 11.38 4.76
C ALA A 228 -16.42 12.00 3.52
N GLY A 229 -16.69 11.48 2.32
CA GLY A 229 -16.11 11.95 1.06
C GLY A 229 -14.64 11.57 0.89
N GLN A 230 -14.11 10.61 1.66
CA GLN A 230 -12.71 10.19 1.58
C GLN A 230 -12.53 9.06 0.57
N GLN A 231 -11.32 8.93 0.04
CA GLN A 231 -10.98 7.79 -0.80
C GLN A 231 -10.84 6.52 0.05
N VAL A 232 -11.24 5.37 -0.49
CA VAL A 232 -11.07 4.07 0.16
C VAL A 232 -10.35 3.11 -0.77
N TRP A 233 -9.19 2.65 -0.32
CA TRP A 233 -8.28 1.81 -1.09
C TRP A 233 -8.03 0.48 -0.38
N LEU A 234 -8.03 -0.61 -1.14
CA LEU A 234 -7.53 -1.90 -0.66
C LEU A 234 -6.01 -1.98 -0.80
N VAL A 235 -5.33 -2.70 0.09
CA VAL A 235 -3.87 -2.92 0.05
C VAL A 235 -3.54 -4.37 0.39
N THR A 236 -3.21 -5.19 -0.61
CA THR A 236 -3.12 -6.65 -0.43
C THR A 236 -1.96 -7.29 -1.19
N ALA A 237 -1.52 -8.45 -0.73
CA ALA A 237 -0.59 -9.31 -1.45
C ALA A 237 -1.26 -10.08 -2.61
N THR A 238 -2.59 -10.10 -2.69
CA THR A 238 -3.35 -10.69 -3.80
C THR A 238 -3.08 -9.93 -5.11
N PRO A 239 -3.15 -10.60 -6.29
CA PRO A 239 -3.06 -9.94 -7.59
C PRO A 239 -3.96 -8.70 -7.70
N VAL A 240 -3.43 -7.65 -8.33
CA VAL A 240 -4.10 -6.35 -8.41
C VAL A 240 -5.45 -6.43 -9.15
N GLU A 241 -5.58 -7.31 -10.13
CA GLU A 241 -6.81 -7.55 -10.89
C GLU A 241 -7.94 -8.00 -9.96
N LEU A 242 -7.67 -9.00 -9.11
CA LEU A 242 -8.65 -9.51 -8.15
C LEU A 242 -8.96 -8.49 -7.05
N ALA A 243 -7.94 -7.76 -6.60
CA ALA A 243 -8.12 -6.71 -5.61
C ALA A 243 -9.00 -5.57 -6.17
N GLN A 244 -8.82 -5.20 -7.44
CA GLN A 244 -9.65 -4.22 -8.14
C GLN A 244 -11.09 -4.71 -8.25
N THR A 245 -11.32 -5.98 -8.63
CA THR A 245 -12.66 -6.57 -8.63
C THR A 245 -13.35 -6.45 -7.26
N ILE A 246 -12.64 -6.76 -6.16
CA ILE A 246 -13.20 -6.61 -4.81
C ILE A 246 -13.54 -5.14 -4.52
N ALA A 247 -12.67 -4.21 -4.88
CA ALA A 247 -12.91 -2.78 -4.69
C ALA A 247 -14.15 -2.30 -5.48
N ASP A 248 -14.28 -2.72 -6.74
CA ASP A 248 -15.40 -2.38 -7.61
C ASP A 248 -16.73 -2.90 -7.09
N ARG A 249 -16.78 -4.18 -6.74
CA ARG A 249 -17.99 -4.81 -6.20
C ARG A 249 -18.43 -4.20 -4.86
N LEU A 250 -17.53 -3.55 -4.14
CA LEU A 250 -17.80 -2.87 -2.87
C LEU A 250 -17.97 -1.36 -3.00
N GLY A 251 -17.89 -0.80 -4.20
CA GLY A 251 -18.02 0.64 -4.43
C GLY A 251 -16.87 1.46 -3.81
N LEU A 252 -15.69 0.87 -3.69
CA LEU A 252 -14.49 1.54 -3.17
C LEU A 252 -13.76 2.29 -4.29
N THR A 253 -12.81 3.16 -3.90
CA THR A 253 -12.03 3.96 -4.86
C THR A 253 -11.13 3.10 -5.74
N GLY A 254 -10.48 2.09 -5.18
CA GLY A 254 -9.64 1.17 -5.94
C GLY A 254 -8.82 0.24 -5.05
N ALA A 255 -7.79 -0.38 -5.64
CA ALA A 255 -6.95 -1.33 -4.93
C ALA A 255 -5.47 -1.28 -5.35
N LEU A 256 -4.61 -1.48 -4.36
CA LEU A 256 -3.19 -1.76 -4.46
C LEU A 256 -2.99 -3.26 -4.25
N GLY A 257 -2.52 -3.96 -5.27
CA GLY A 257 -2.23 -5.40 -5.22
C GLY A 257 -0.85 -5.75 -5.77
N THR A 258 -0.52 -7.04 -5.71
CA THR A 258 0.67 -7.59 -6.36
C THR A 258 0.52 -7.50 -7.89
N VAL A 259 1.54 -7.01 -8.59
CA VAL A 259 1.48 -6.79 -10.04
C VAL A 259 2.22 -7.89 -10.78
N ALA A 260 1.47 -8.71 -11.53
CA ALA A 260 2.03 -9.61 -12.53
C ALA A 260 2.39 -8.82 -13.79
N GLU A 261 3.59 -9.07 -14.30
CA GLU A 261 4.05 -8.45 -15.52
C GLU A 261 3.22 -8.96 -16.69
N SER A 262 2.74 -8.04 -17.52
CA SER A 262 2.03 -8.32 -18.75
C SER A 262 2.57 -7.46 -19.88
N VAL A 263 2.50 -8.00 -21.10
CA VAL A 263 2.85 -7.31 -22.35
C VAL A 263 1.68 -7.49 -23.28
N ASP A 264 1.18 -6.40 -23.86
CA ASP A 264 0.02 -6.39 -24.77
C ASP A 264 -1.22 -7.11 -24.20
N GLY A 265 -1.45 -6.96 -22.88
CA GLY A 265 -2.57 -7.58 -22.19
C GLY A 265 -2.42 -9.09 -21.93
N VAL A 266 -1.22 -9.65 -22.06
CA VAL A 266 -0.93 -11.07 -21.81
C VAL A 266 0.12 -11.20 -20.70
N PHE A 267 -0.13 -12.05 -19.71
CA PHE A 267 0.82 -12.27 -18.61
C PHE A 267 2.10 -12.96 -19.07
N THR A 268 3.24 -12.48 -18.58
CA THR A 268 4.56 -13.08 -18.88
C THR A 268 4.94 -14.22 -17.93
N GLY A 269 4.19 -14.41 -16.84
CA GLY A 269 4.53 -15.33 -15.75
C GLY A 269 5.56 -14.76 -14.76
N ARG A 270 5.91 -13.47 -14.87
CA ARG A 270 6.79 -12.78 -13.91
C ARG A 270 6.01 -11.74 -13.11
N LEU A 271 6.66 -11.20 -12.08
CA LEU A 271 6.13 -10.10 -11.28
C LEU A 271 6.96 -8.85 -11.49
N VAL A 272 6.30 -7.69 -11.43
CA VAL A 272 6.97 -6.40 -11.39
C VAL A 272 7.46 -6.17 -9.95
N GLY A 273 8.75 -6.42 -9.70
CA GLY A 273 9.35 -6.33 -8.37
C GLY A 273 9.10 -7.57 -7.50
N ASP A 274 8.28 -7.41 -6.47
CA ASP A 274 7.97 -8.43 -5.45
C ASP A 274 6.46 -8.62 -5.22
N ILE A 275 6.07 -9.62 -4.43
CA ILE A 275 4.73 -9.67 -3.82
C ILE A 275 4.55 -8.42 -2.95
N LEU A 276 3.38 -7.80 -3.03
CA LEU A 276 3.04 -6.61 -2.25
C LEU A 276 2.76 -6.97 -0.78
N HIS A 277 3.84 -7.16 -0.02
CA HIS A 277 3.78 -7.60 1.37
C HIS A 277 4.66 -6.74 2.28
N GLY A 278 4.24 -6.54 3.52
CA GLY A 278 4.97 -5.79 4.54
C GLY A 278 5.49 -4.43 4.05
N PRO A 279 6.83 -4.21 3.98
CA PRO A 279 7.39 -2.96 3.48
C PRO A 279 6.88 -2.54 2.09
N GLY A 280 6.59 -3.49 1.19
CA GLY A 280 6.04 -3.18 -0.14
C GLY A 280 4.70 -2.45 -0.07
N LYS A 281 3.80 -2.85 0.84
CA LYS A 281 2.52 -2.15 1.07
C LYS A 281 2.74 -0.70 1.51
N ALA A 282 3.71 -0.48 2.40
CA ALA A 282 4.08 0.86 2.84
C ALA A 282 4.62 1.72 1.68
N HIS A 283 5.39 1.14 0.76
CA HIS A 283 5.83 1.83 -0.46
C HIS A 283 4.67 2.14 -1.40
N ALA A 284 3.75 1.19 -1.63
CA ALA A 284 2.56 1.41 -2.45
C ALA A 284 1.70 2.55 -1.92
N VAL A 285 1.43 2.59 -0.62
CA VAL A 285 0.63 3.66 0.01
C VAL A 285 1.32 5.03 -0.14
N ARG A 286 2.65 5.10 0.03
CA ARG A 286 3.40 6.34 -0.21
C ARG A 286 3.34 6.79 -1.68
N ALA A 287 3.58 5.87 -2.61
CA ALA A 287 3.56 6.16 -4.03
C ALA A 287 2.17 6.62 -4.50
N LEU A 288 1.11 5.97 -4.01
CA LEU A 288 -0.27 6.38 -4.27
C LEU A 288 -0.56 7.77 -3.67
N ALA A 289 -0.12 8.02 -2.43
CA ALA A 289 -0.33 9.33 -1.79
C ALA A 289 0.33 10.48 -2.58
N ILE A 290 1.49 10.25 -3.17
CA ILE A 290 2.15 11.23 -4.04
C ILE A 290 1.33 11.47 -5.31
N ARG A 291 0.81 10.41 -5.94
CA ARG A 291 0.06 10.47 -7.20
C ARG A 291 -1.30 11.15 -7.04
N GLU A 292 -1.97 10.91 -5.93
CA GLU A 292 -3.34 11.38 -5.65
C GLU A 292 -3.38 12.60 -4.73
N GLY A 293 -2.23 13.15 -4.31
CA GLY A 293 -2.16 14.33 -3.44
C GLY A 293 -2.66 14.10 -2.01
N LEU A 294 -2.52 12.88 -1.49
CA LEU A 294 -3.01 12.50 -0.17
C LEU A 294 -2.06 12.97 0.95
N ASN A 295 -2.63 13.58 1.99
CA ASN A 295 -1.93 13.83 3.23
C ASN A 295 -2.04 12.60 4.14
N LEU A 296 -0.97 11.82 4.23
CA LEU A 296 -0.94 10.59 5.06
C LEU A 296 -1.29 10.84 6.53
N LYS A 297 -1.01 12.03 7.10
CA LYS A 297 -1.41 12.39 8.47
C LYS A 297 -2.92 12.53 8.66
N ARG A 298 -3.68 12.69 7.57
CA ARG A 298 -5.14 12.68 7.56
C ARG A 298 -5.72 11.31 7.18
N CYS A 299 -4.86 10.39 6.77
CA CYS A 299 -5.28 9.06 6.32
C CYS A 299 -5.43 8.09 7.49
N THR A 300 -6.18 7.02 7.25
CA THR A 300 -6.34 5.91 8.18
C THR A 300 -5.89 4.60 7.53
N ALA A 301 -5.30 3.68 8.28
CA ALA A 301 -4.97 2.34 7.81
C ALA A 301 -5.49 1.26 8.75
N TYR A 302 -5.94 0.15 8.16
CA TYR A 302 -6.56 -0.98 8.83
C TYR A 302 -5.85 -2.28 8.43
N SER A 303 -5.45 -3.11 9.40
CA SER A 303 -4.87 -4.44 9.15
C SER A 303 -4.97 -5.38 10.36
N ASP A 304 -4.89 -6.68 10.12
CA ASP A 304 -4.83 -7.73 11.14
C ASP A 304 -3.40 -8.23 11.44
N SER A 305 -2.44 -7.95 10.56
CA SER A 305 -1.12 -8.59 10.62
C SER A 305 0.00 -7.67 11.09
N HIS A 306 0.92 -8.23 11.88
CA HIS A 306 2.16 -7.55 12.27
C HIS A 306 3.00 -7.11 11.05
N ASN A 307 2.92 -7.84 9.95
CA ASN A 307 3.66 -7.51 8.72
C ASN A 307 3.30 -6.12 8.20
N ASP A 308 2.09 -5.63 8.49
CA ASP A 308 1.59 -4.34 8.01
C ASP A 308 1.90 -3.18 8.96
N VAL A 309 2.64 -3.41 10.06
CA VAL A 309 3.12 -2.34 10.96
C VAL A 309 3.81 -1.21 10.19
N PRO A 310 4.66 -1.44 9.17
CA PRO A 310 5.22 -0.36 8.37
C PRO A 310 4.16 0.51 7.69
N MET A 311 3.09 -0.08 7.13
CA MET A 311 1.98 0.66 6.51
C MET A 311 1.17 1.42 7.57
N LEU A 312 0.80 0.76 8.66
CA LEU A 312 0.06 1.34 9.78
C LEU A 312 0.82 2.52 10.40
N SER A 313 2.15 2.48 10.42
CA SER A 313 2.99 3.53 10.98
C SER A 313 3.09 4.80 10.10
N LEU A 314 2.67 4.74 8.84
CA LEU A 314 2.78 5.88 7.92
C LEU A 314 1.65 6.89 8.05
N VAL A 315 0.49 6.43 8.50
CA VAL A 315 -0.74 7.20 8.48
C VAL A 315 -1.00 7.90 9.81
N GLY A 316 -1.87 8.90 9.82
CA GLY A 316 -2.25 9.62 11.04
C GLY A 316 -3.04 8.77 12.03
N ARG A 317 -3.80 7.78 11.54
CA ARG A 317 -4.58 6.87 12.38
C ARG A 317 -4.41 5.42 11.95
N ALA A 318 -3.91 4.59 12.85
CA ALA A 318 -3.79 3.16 12.67
C ALA A 318 -4.85 2.42 13.49
N VAL A 319 -5.46 1.40 12.88
CA VAL A 319 -6.49 0.59 13.51
C VAL A 319 -6.20 -0.88 13.26
N ALA A 320 -6.07 -1.68 14.31
CA ALA A 320 -5.90 -3.11 14.19
C ALA A 320 -7.26 -3.82 14.12
N ILE A 321 -7.46 -4.64 13.10
CA ILE A 321 -8.72 -5.38 12.88
C ILE A 321 -8.42 -6.86 13.03
N ASN A 322 -9.12 -7.57 13.92
CA ASN A 322 -8.89 -8.98 14.18
C ASN A 322 -7.42 -9.34 14.43
N PRO A 323 -6.64 -8.53 15.18
CA PRO A 323 -5.18 -8.61 15.13
C PRO A 323 -4.65 -9.99 15.55
N ASP A 324 -3.56 -10.39 14.90
CA ASP A 324 -2.65 -11.44 15.38
C ASP A 324 -2.01 -11.04 16.73
N THR A 325 -1.28 -11.96 17.35
CA THR A 325 -0.71 -11.73 18.68
C THR A 325 0.31 -10.58 18.67
N ASP A 326 1.17 -10.53 17.65
CA ASP A 326 2.27 -9.58 17.58
C ASP A 326 1.77 -8.15 17.25
N LEU A 327 0.80 -8.01 16.34
CA LEU A 327 0.15 -6.74 16.06
C LEU A 327 -0.66 -6.25 17.26
N ARG A 328 -1.32 -7.15 17.99
CA ARG A 328 -2.06 -6.78 19.21
C ARG A 328 -1.13 -6.16 20.24
N ASP A 329 0.07 -6.70 20.41
CA ASP A 329 1.03 -6.16 21.38
C ASP A 329 1.62 -4.83 20.91
N VAL A 330 1.92 -4.68 19.61
CA VAL A 330 2.29 -3.38 19.03
C VAL A 330 1.17 -2.34 19.21
N ALA A 331 -0.08 -2.72 18.95
CA ALA A 331 -1.24 -1.84 19.07
C ALA A 331 -1.44 -1.34 20.51
N LYS A 332 -1.27 -2.22 21.52
CA LYS A 332 -1.31 -1.82 22.94
C LYS A 332 -0.21 -0.81 23.26
N VAL A 333 1.03 -1.06 22.83
CA VAL A 333 2.18 -0.17 23.11
C VAL A 333 2.00 1.19 22.44
N ARG A 334 1.44 1.22 21.23
CA ARG A 334 1.27 2.44 20.44
C ARG A 334 -0.08 3.13 20.64
N GLY A 335 -0.97 2.57 21.45
CA GLY A 335 -2.32 3.10 21.66
C GLY A 335 -3.21 3.07 20.41
N TRP A 336 -2.99 2.10 19.51
CA TRP A 336 -3.81 1.95 18.31
C TRP A 336 -5.17 1.36 18.66
N GLU A 337 -6.22 1.85 18.00
CA GLU A 337 -7.57 1.30 18.13
C GLU A 337 -7.58 -0.17 17.67
N MET A 338 -8.42 -0.99 18.31
CA MET A 338 -8.55 -2.40 17.96
C MET A 338 -10.01 -2.83 17.89
N TYR A 339 -10.37 -3.57 16.84
CA TYR A 339 -11.67 -4.24 16.70
C TYR A 339 -11.47 -5.74 16.53
N ASP A 340 -12.25 -6.57 17.22
CA ASP A 340 -12.21 -8.04 17.05
C ASP A 340 -13.60 -8.58 16.68
N PHE A 341 -13.88 -8.63 15.38
CA PHE A 341 -15.16 -9.07 14.82
C PHE A 341 -15.35 -10.59 14.89
N ARG A 342 -14.27 -11.35 15.16
CA ARG A 342 -14.33 -12.81 15.37
C ARG A 342 -15.15 -13.14 16.63
N THR A 343 -15.01 -12.33 17.67
CA THR A 343 -15.70 -12.52 18.95
C THR A 343 -17.20 -12.26 18.82
N ALA A 344 -17.59 -11.15 18.18
CA ALA A 344 -18.99 -10.84 17.92
C ALA A 344 -19.68 -11.94 17.11
N ARG A 345 -18.99 -12.50 16.11
CA ARG A 345 -19.49 -13.65 15.34
C ARG A 345 -19.62 -14.92 16.17
N LYS A 346 -18.63 -15.26 17.01
CA LYS A 346 -18.71 -16.42 17.90
C LYS A 346 -19.90 -16.26 18.86
N ALA A 347 -20.08 -15.07 19.44
CA ALA A 347 -21.21 -14.76 20.30
C ALA A 347 -22.56 -14.90 19.56
N ALA A 348 -22.68 -14.39 18.33
CA ALA A 348 -23.89 -14.57 17.53
C ALA A 348 -24.17 -16.04 17.17
N LYS A 349 -23.15 -16.78 16.72
CA LYS A 349 -23.28 -18.19 16.30
C LYS A 349 -23.64 -19.11 17.46
N TYR A 350 -23.00 -18.94 18.61
CA TYR A 350 -23.20 -19.82 19.76
C TYR A 350 -24.28 -19.31 20.72
N GLY A 351 -24.46 -18.00 20.85
CA GLY A 351 -25.46 -17.38 21.72
C GLY A 351 -26.90 -17.52 21.21
N ALA A 352 -27.11 -17.50 19.89
CA ALA A 352 -28.42 -17.80 19.32
C ALA A 352 -28.83 -19.27 19.55
N GLY A 353 -27.88 -20.21 19.45
CA GLY A 353 -28.14 -21.64 19.68
C GLY A 353 -28.49 -21.96 21.13
N THR A 354 -27.80 -21.38 22.11
CA THR A 354 -28.13 -21.57 23.54
C THR A 354 -29.44 -20.90 23.94
N ALA A 355 -29.78 -19.73 23.37
CA ALA A 355 -31.06 -19.08 23.63
C ALA A 355 -32.26 -19.92 23.12
N ILE A 356 -32.13 -20.58 21.97
CA ILE A 356 -33.17 -21.48 21.43
C ILE A 356 -33.33 -22.73 22.31
N VAL A 357 -32.23 -23.36 22.74
CA VAL A 357 -32.28 -24.55 23.60
C VAL A 357 -32.86 -24.24 24.98
N LEU A 358 -32.47 -23.13 25.59
CA LEU A 358 -33.03 -22.69 26.87
C LEU A 358 -34.49 -22.26 26.74
N GLY A 359 -34.87 -21.61 25.63
CA GLY A 359 -36.25 -21.26 25.33
C GLY A 359 -37.15 -22.49 25.16
N ALA A 360 -36.68 -23.54 24.48
CA ALA A 360 -37.42 -24.79 24.34
C ALA A 360 -37.58 -25.55 25.66
N ALA A 361 -36.53 -25.61 26.48
CA ALA A 361 -36.58 -26.23 27.81
C ALA A 361 -37.50 -25.46 28.77
N GLY A 362 -37.41 -24.12 28.79
CA GLY A 362 -38.28 -23.25 29.60
C GLY A 362 -39.75 -23.29 29.16
N GLY A 363 -40.00 -23.28 27.84
CA GLY A 363 -41.35 -23.42 27.27
C GLY A 363 -41.97 -24.78 27.57
N GLY A 364 -41.18 -25.87 27.47
CA GLY A 364 -41.62 -27.22 27.83
C GLY A 364 -41.97 -27.37 29.31
N ALA A 365 -41.15 -26.81 30.21
CA ALA A 365 -41.43 -26.83 31.65
C ALA A 365 -42.68 -26.02 32.03
N ALA A 366 -42.89 -24.85 31.41
CA ALA A 366 -44.09 -24.04 31.63
C ALA A 366 -45.37 -24.73 31.13
N ALA A 367 -45.31 -25.40 29.99
CA ALA A 367 -46.44 -26.18 29.46
C ALA A 367 -46.79 -27.38 30.35
N ALA A 368 -45.78 -28.12 30.84
CA ALA A 368 -45.97 -29.24 31.74
C ALA A 368 -46.58 -28.82 33.09
N ALA A 369 -46.10 -27.71 33.67
CA ALA A 369 -46.65 -27.15 34.90
C ALA A 369 -48.10 -26.68 34.75
N ARG A 370 -48.47 -26.18 33.57
CA ARG A 370 -49.86 -25.77 33.28
C ARG A 370 -50.79 -26.97 33.12
N PHE A 371 -50.32 -28.06 32.50
CA PHE A 371 -51.08 -29.30 32.35
C PHE A 371 -51.33 -30.00 33.69
N LEU A 372 -50.35 -29.96 34.62
CA LEU A 372 -50.47 -30.55 35.96
C LEU A 372 -51.40 -29.76 36.91
N ARG A 373 -51.69 -28.49 36.62
CA ARG A 373 -52.63 -27.66 37.40
C ARG A 373 -54.10 -27.76 36.93
N GLN A 374 -54.34 -28.42 35.80
CA GLN A 374 -55.69 -28.60 35.21
C GLN A 374 -56.26 -30.01 35.42
N ARG A 375 -55.55 -30.86 36.15
CA ARG A 375 -56.05 -32.10 36.76
C ARG A 375 -56.21 -31.87 38.25
#